data_AF-A0A7T0KH68-F1
#
_entry.id   AF-A0A7T0KH68-F1
#
_cell.length_a   1.000
_cell.length_b   1.000
_cell.length_c   1.000
_cell.angle_alpha   90.00
_cell.angle_beta   90.00
_cell.angle_gamma   90.00
#
_symmetry.space_group_name_H-M   'P 1'
#
loop_
_entity.id
_entity.type
_entity.pdbx_description
1 polymer ?
#
loop_
_entity_poly.entity_id
_entity_poly.type
_entity_poly.pdbx_seq_one_letter_code
_entity_poly.pdbx_strand_id
1 'polypeptide(L)'
;MMKQRIVWALWLPLMLILSACGGADAPSPPHGEGWESKLQALKQQDISEFAQRVFEDNVITEQEAAEARAIYVECVNASGKLVARSIADGGYEFTGPAIDDTDEYRRIVDECYQETSSGLVTMYFNSMRQNPDNIDNYELTAYCLVKHRVVEPSYSGSDYENDLERYFREGKKVEGGIVAALTFVDKERGPEVYERCTSMTAPEILALP
;
A
#
# COMPACT_ATOMS: atom_id res chain seq x y z
N MET A 1 -80.31 -41.84 17.61
CA MET A 1 -79.19 -42.80 17.37
C MET A 1 -78.13 -42.04 16.58
N MET A 2 -76.93 -41.80 17.14
CA MET A 2 -75.71 -42.60 16.88
C MET A 2 -75.26 -42.56 15.40
N LYS A 3 -74.05 -42.12 15.02
CA LYS A 3 -72.78 -41.90 15.77
C LYS A 3 -72.04 -40.62 15.34
N GLN A 4 -71.18 -40.09 16.22
CA GLN A 4 -70.12 -39.13 15.86
C GLN A 4 -69.05 -39.78 14.97
N ARG A 5 -68.32 -38.96 14.19
CA ARG A 5 -67.03 -39.33 13.58
C ARG A 5 -66.01 -38.19 13.65
N ILE A 6 -65.11 -38.32 14.62
CA ILE A 6 -63.69 -37.88 14.58
C ILE A 6 -62.96 -38.97 13.74
N VAL A 7 -61.83 -38.82 13.03
CA VAL A 7 -60.68 -37.89 12.98
C VAL A 7 -60.35 -37.68 11.47
N TRP A 8 -59.65 -36.66 10.95
CA TRP A 8 -58.53 -35.86 11.44
C TRP A 8 -58.53 -34.42 10.88
N ALA A 9 -57.59 -33.58 11.37
CA ALA A 9 -57.10 -32.41 10.65
C ALA A 9 -55.72 -32.71 10.04
N LEU A 10 -55.59 -32.60 8.72
CA LEU A 10 -54.30 -32.73 8.02
C LEU A 10 -53.57 -31.38 8.04
N TRP A 11 -52.63 -31.22 8.98
CA TRP A 11 -51.65 -30.15 8.92
C TRP A 11 -50.75 -30.35 7.69
N LEU A 12 -50.71 -29.37 6.78
CA LEU A 12 -49.56 -29.21 5.88
C LEU A 12 -48.46 -28.45 6.65
N PRO A 13 -47.29 -29.04 6.88
CA PRO A 13 -46.10 -28.25 7.18
C PRO A 13 -45.68 -27.55 5.89
N LEU A 14 -46.10 -26.29 5.73
CA LEU A 14 -45.59 -25.43 4.66
C LEU A 14 -44.11 -25.14 4.95
N MET A 15 -43.22 -26.00 4.46
CA MET A 15 -41.77 -25.82 4.49
C MET A 15 -41.40 -24.61 3.64
N LEU A 16 -41.47 -23.43 4.25
CA LEU A 16 -40.80 -22.23 3.79
C LEU A 16 -39.29 -22.46 3.89
N ILE A 17 -38.74 -23.09 2.85
CA ILE A 17 -37.30 -23.11 2.61
C ILE A 17 -36.91 -21.65 2.35
N LEU A 18 -36.51 -20.96 3.41
CA LEU A 18 -35.80 -19.70 3.30
C LEU A 18 -34.49 -20.00 2.57
N SER A 19 -34.48 -19.73 1.27
CA SER A 19 -33.25 -19.56 0.50
C SER A 19 -32.50 -18.38 1.10
N ALA A 20 -31.71 -18.64 2.14
CA ALA A 20 -30.73 -17.70 2.62
C ALA A 20 -29.82 -17.39 1.45
N CYS A 21 -29.89 -16.15 0.95
CA CYS A 21 -28.93 -15.67 -0.01
C CYS A 21 -27.57 -15.68 0.69
N GLY A 22 -26.76 -16.69 0.39
CA GLY A 22 -25.32 -16.65 0.59
C GLY A 22 -24.71 -15.62 -0.35
N GLY A 23 -25.01 -14.34 -0.11
CA GLY A 23 -24.07 -13.30 -0.47
C GLY A 23 -22.80 -13.61 0.29
N ALA A 24 -21.67 -13.70 -0.42
CA ALA A 24 -20.39 -13.60 0.25
C ALA A 24 -20.37 -12.21 0.88
N ASP A 25 -20.39 -12.17 2.22
CA ASP A 25 -20.26 -10.90 2.95
C ASP A 25 -18.99 -10.21 2.47
N ALA A 26 -19.10 -8.92 2.17
CA ALA A 26 -17.93 -8.15 1.78
C ALA A 26 -16.90 -8.18 2.93
N PRO A 27 -15.60 -8.28 2.64
CA PRO A 27 -14.59 -8.26 3.69
C PRO A 27 -14.75 -6.99 4.54
N SER A 28 -14.50 -7.10 5.84
CA SER A 28 -14.39 -5.93 6.71
C SER A 28 -13.23 -5.05 6.21
N PRO A 29 -13.39 -3.71 6.19
CA PRO A 29 -12.29 -2.81 5.91
C PRO A 29 -11.12 -3.04 6.88
N PRO A 30 -9.87 -3.12 6.41
CA PRO A 30 -8.70 -3.22 7.30
C PRO A 30 -8.48 -1.91 8.06
N HIS A 31 -7.73 -1.98 9.16
CA HIS A 31 -7.45 -0.85 10.05
C HIS A 31 -5.95 -0.78 10.35
N GLY A 32 -5.40 0.44 10.41
CA GLY A 32 -3.99 0.68 10.65
C GLY A 32 -3.68 1.17 12.07
N GLU A 33 -2.40 1.13 12.43
CA GLU A 33 -1.92 1.57 13.76
C GLU A 33 -1.68 3.09 13.86
N GLY A 34 -1.84 3.83 12.76
CA GLY A 34 -1.36 5.22 12.63
C GLY A 34 0.17 5.30 12.48
N TRP A 35 0.68 6.48 12.14
CA TRP A 35 2.11 6.68 11.85
C TRP A 35 2.99 6.88 13.08
N GLU A 36 2.42 7.18 14.26
CA GLU A 36 3.18 7.59 15.44
C GLU A 36 4.27 6.57 15.84
N SER A 37 3.94 5.28 15.92
CA SER A 37 4.91 4.23 16.31
C SER A 37 6.14 4.20 15.39
N LYS A 38 5.93 4.36 14.07
CA LYS A 38 6.99 4.42 13.07
C LYS A 38 7.82 5.70 13.18
N LEU A 39 7.18 6.87 13.35
CA LEU A 39 7.89 8.15 13.47
C LEU A 39 8.68 8.27 14.78
N GLN A 40 8.16 7.73 15.90
CA GLN A 40 8.91 7.63 17.15
C GLN A 40 10.16 6.73 16.98
N ALA A 41 10.09 5.66 16.18
CA ALA A 41 11.24 4.84 15.84
C ALA A 41 12.24 5.54 14.88
N LEU A 42 11.79 6.41 13.97
CA LEU A 42 12.70 7.26 13.17
C LEU A 42 13.47 8.26 14.06
N LYS A 43 12.79 8.87 15.04
CA LYS A 43 13.39 9.82 15.99
C LYS A 43 14.45 9.20 16.93
N GLN A 44 14.71 7.88 16.83
CA GLN A 44 15.82 7.18 17.51
C GLN A 44 16.98 6.82 16.57
N GLN A 45 16.91 7.19 15.29
CA GLN A 45 17.97 6.94 14.30
C GLN A 45 18.90 8.16 14.18
N ASP A 46 20.05 7.96 13.55
CA ASP A 46 20.97 9.05 13.20
C ASP A 46 20.41 9.80 11.98
N ILE A 47 19.58 10.81 12.25
CA ILE A 47 18.89 11.64 11.24
C ILE A 47 19.12 13.13 11.52
N SER A 48 19.10 13.95 10.47
CA SER A 48 19.38 15.38 10.55
C SER A 48 18.46 16.12 11.52
N GLU A 49 18.95 17.20 12.16
CA GLU A 49 18.13 18.02 13.07
C GLU A 49 16.85 18.55 12.40
N PHE A 50 16.88 18.76 11.08
CA PHE A 50 15.70 19.11 10.30
C PHE A 50 14.68 17.97 10.29
N ALA A 51 15.09 16.75 9.93
CA ALA A 51 14.20 15.59 9.93
C ALA A 51 13.68 15.24 11.33
N GLN A 52 14.48 15.45 12.39
CA GLN A 52 14.02 15.30 13.78
C GLN A 52 12.82 16.21 14.07
N ARG A 53 12.92 17.50 13.74
CA ARG A 53 11.85 18.50 13.93
C ARG A 53 10.59 18.16 13.13
N VAL A 54 10.76 17.80 11.85
CA VAL A 54 9.64 17.44 10.95
C VAL A 54 8.89 16.16 11.38
N PHE A 55 9.48 15.37 12.28
CA PHE A 55 8.79 14.22 12.87
C PHE A 55 8.27 14.49 14.30
N GLU A 56 8.42 15.68 14.88
CA GLU A 56 8.05 15.95 16.29
C GLU A 56 6.55 15.77 16.56
N ASP A 57 5.67 16.40 15.77
CA ASP A 57 4.21 16.41 15.95
C ASP A 57 3.48 15.21 15.30
N ASN A 58 4.25 14.33 14.65
CA ASN A 58 3.82 13.17 13.87
C ASN A 58 3.08 13.48 12.53
N VAL A 59 3.12 14.71 11.99
CA VAL A 59 2.41 15.10 10.75
C VAL A 59 3.29 15.91 9.78
N ILE A 60 3.75 15.28 8.69
CA ILE A 60 4.61 15.96 7.70
C ILE A 60 3.76 16.83 6.75
N THR A 61 3.98 18.14 6.77
CA THR A 61 3.26 19.09 5.91
C THR A 61 3.81 19.17 4.48
N GLU A 62 3.04 19.76 3.56
CA GLU A 62 3.53 20.07 2.20
C GLU A 62 4.71 21.07 2.22
N GLN A 63 4.76 21.96 3.22
CA GLN A 63 5.84 22.93 3.38
C GLN A 63 7.15 22.23 3.77
N GLU A 64 7.12 21.36 4.79
CA GLU A 64 8.32 20.64 5.24
C GLU A 64 8.82 19.65 4.18
N ALA A 65 7.90 19.00 3.45
CA ALA A 65 8.27 18.17 2.32
C ALA A 65 8.86 19.00 1.15
N ALA A 66 8.50 20.27 0.99
CA ALA A 66 9.14 21.18 0.02
C ALA A 66 10.51 21.65 0.52
N GLU A 67 10.64 21.98 1.81
CA GLU A 67 11.90 22.37 2.45
C GLU A 67 12.93 21.23 2.43
N ALA A 68 12.50 19.99 2.69
CA ALA A 68 13.34 18.79 2.56
C ALA A 68 13.96 18.66 1.16
N ARG A 69 13.15 18.87 0.10
CA ARG A 69 13.60 18.83 -1.30
C ARG A 69 14.53 19.99 -1.64
N ALA A 70 14.31 21.17 -1.04
CA ALA A 70 15.19 22.33 -1.22
C ALA A 70 16.57 22.11 -0.58
N ILE A 71 16.61 21.60 0.66
CA ILE A 71 17.85 21.27 1.39
C ILE A 71 18.67 20.20 0.62
N TYR A 72 18.01 19.17 0.08
CA TYR A 72 18.67 18.18 -0.79
C TYR A 72 19.30 18.81 -2.03
N VAL A 73 18.54 19.66 -2.74
CA VAL A 73 19.02 20.35 -3.94
C VAL A 73 20.20 21.27 -3.61
N GLU A 74 20.18 21.98 -2.47
CA GLU A 74 21.30 22.81 -2.03
C GLU A 74 22.56 21.97 -1.75
N CYS A 75 22.44 20.85 -1.03
CA CYS A 75 23.55 19.93 -0.79
C CYS A 75 24.17 19.40 -2.10
N VAL A 76 23.34 18.89 -3.03
CA VAL A 76 23.85 18.35 -4.29
C VAL A 76 24.54 19.44 -5.11
N ASN A 77 23.97 20.64 -5.18
CA ASN A 77 24.57 21.78 -5.88
C ASN A 77 25.89 22.24 -5.24
N ALA A 78 26.01 22.15 -3.90
CA ALA A 78 27.24 22.49 -3.17
C ALA A 78 28.43 21.58 -3.51
N SER A 79 28.20 20.39 -4.09
CA SER A 79 29.26 19.52 -4.64
C SER A 79 30.10 20.20 -5.74
N GLY A 80 29.54 21.18 -6.44
CA GLY A 80 30.15 21.82 -7.62
C GLY A 80 30.32 20.90 -8.84
N LYS A 81 29.87 19.64 -8.76
CA LYS A 81 30.05 18.60 -9.80
C LYS A 81 28.74 18.02 -10.32
N LEU A 82 27.68 18.09 -9.51
CA LEU A 82 26.32 17.72 -9.88
C LEU A 82 25.39 18.90 -9.56
N VAL A 83 24.36 19.07 -10.37
CA VAL A 83 23.31 20.09 -10.22
C VAL A 83 21.97 19.38 -10.21
N ALA A 84 21.22 19.55 -9.11
CA ALA A 84 19.90 18.97 -8.93
C ALA A 84 18.80 20.02 -9.17
N ARG A 85 17.64 19.56 -9.65
CA ARG A 85 16.41 20.36 -9.76
C ARG A 85 15.21 19.52 -9.38
N SER A 86 14.44 19.95 -8.38
CA SER A 86 13.16 19.30 -8.06
C SER A 86 12.17 19.43 -9.24
N ILE A 87 11.45 18.35 -9.52
CA ILE A 87 10.38 18.28 -10.52
C ILE A 87 9.00 18.06 -9.88
N ALA A 88 7.95 18.23 -10.68
CA ALA A 88 6.57 18.38 -10.19
C ALA A 88 5.91 17.10 -9.64
N ASP A 89 6.48 15.93 -9.94
CA ASP A 89 6.14 14.63 -9.33
C ASP A 89 6.83 14.42 -7.96
N GLY A 90 7.67 15.37 -7.54
CA GLY A 90 8.44 15.31 -6.30
C GLY A 90 9.79 14.62 -6.41
N GLY A 91 10.20 14.18 -7.61
CA GLY A 91 11.54 13.67 -7.90
C GLY A 91 12.56 14.78 -8.23
N TYR A 92 13.70 14.37 -8.80
CA TYR A 92 14.79 15.27 -9.17
C TYR A 92 15.33 14.98 -10.58
N GLU A 93 15.56 16.04 -11.35
CA GLU A 93 16.46 16.04 -12.50
C GLU A 93 17.90 16.32 -12.04
N PHE A 94 18.88 15.64 -12.64
CA PHE A 94 20.30 15.88 -12.39
C PHE A 94 21.03 16.24 -13.68
N THR A 95 22.03 17.12 -13.58
CA THR A 95 22.94 17.50 -14.68
C THR A 95 24.34 17.82 -14.12
N GLY A 96 25.37 17.90 -14.96
CA GLY A 96 26.73 18.29 -14.55
C GLY A 96 27.79 17.21 -14.83
N PRO A 97 29.08 17.52 -14.67
CA PRO A 97 30.18 16.63 -15.05
C PRO A 97 30.21 15.28 -14.32
N ALA A 98 29.59 15.16 -13.14
CA ALA A 98 29.49 13.88 -12.43
C ALA A 98 28.48 12.90 -13.05
N ILE A 99 27.60 13.31 -13.98
CA ILE A 99 26.49 12.44 -14.44
C ILE A 99 26.94 11.17 -15.19
N ASP A 100 28.07 11.24 -15.90
CA ASP A 100 28.67 10.11 -16.60
C ASP A 100 29.61 9.27 -15.70
N ASP A 101 30.05 9.83 -14.56
CA ASP A 101 30.80 9.10 -13.54
C ASP A 101 29.82 8.47 -12.54
N THR A 102 29.47 7.20 -12.79
CA THR A 102 28.46 6.49 -12.00
C THR A 102 28.80 6.39 -10.51
N ASP A 103 30.08 6.36 -10.15
CA ASP A 103 30.50 6.20 -8.75
C ASP A 103 30.55 7.57 -8.04
N GLU A 104 30.99 8.64 -8.71
CA GLU A 104 30.88 10.00 -8.15
C GLU A 104 29.42 10.50 -8.10
N TYR A 105 28.60 10.22 -9.11
CA TYR A 105 27.16 10.50 -9.09
C TYR A 105 26.50 9.89 -7.84
N ARG A 106 26.68 8.58 -7.64
CA ARG A 106 26.13 7.87 -6.47
C ARG A 106 26.65 8.46 -5.18
N ARG A 107 27.96 8.65 -5.07
CA ARG A 107 28.60 9.23 -3.88
C ARG A 107 27.96 10.56 -3.47
N ILE A 108 27.78 11.49 -4.41
CA ILE A 108 27.17 12.81 -4.12
C ILE A 108 25.70 12.67 -3.72
N VAL A 109 24.93 11.83 -4.43
CA VAL A 109 23.51 11.58 -4.17
C VAL A 109 23.30 10.93 -2.80
N ASP A 110 24.07 9.89 -2.49
CA ASP A 110 23.95 9.12 -1.26
C ASP A 110 24.47 9.92 -0.04
N GLU A 111 25.60 10.63 -0.15
CA GLU A 111 26.10 11.55 0.89
C GLU A 111 25.03 12.58 1.25
N CYS A 112 24.46 13.28 0.26
CA CYS A 112 23.43 14.27 0.49
C CYS A 112 22.13 13.69 1.04
N TYR A 113 21.73 12.46 0.66
CA TYR A 113 20.55 11.82 1.27
C TYR A 113 20.75 11.50 2.75
N GLN A 114 21.94 11.04 3.16
CA GLN A 114 22.25 10.78 4.57
C GLN A 114 22.31 12.09 5.37
N GLU A 115 23.19 13.01 4.97
CA GLU A 115 23.46 14.28 5.69
C GLU A 115 22.19 15.11 5.91
N THR A 116 21.36 15.23 4.87
CA THR A 116 20.13 16.03 4.95
C THR A 116 18.94 15.26 5.53
N SER A 117 18.95 13.92 5.46
CA SER A 117 17.79 13.04 5.73
C SER A 117 16.51 13.39 4.93
N SER A 118 16.65 14.21 3.87
CA SER A 118 15.56 14.74 3.02
C SER A 118 14.75 13.65 2.31
N GLY A 119 15.41 12.58 1.87
CA GLY A 119 14.78 11.42 1.24
C GLY A 119 13.84 10.70 2.20
N LEU A 120 14.20 10.62 3.48
CA LEU A 120 13.37 10.02 4.54
C LEU A 120 12.09 10.84 4.76
N VAL A 121 12.22 12.17 4.91
CA VAL A 121 11.07 13.09 5.04
C VAL A 121 10.16 13.00 3.81
N THR A 122 10.74 13.04 2.61
CA THR A 122 9.99 12.98 1.34
C THR A 122 9.26 11.64 1.17
N MET A 123 9.91 10.53 1.56
CA MET A 123 9.31 9.19 1.52
C MET A 123 8.11 9.10 2.47
N TYR A 124 8.28 9.47 3.74
CA TYR A 124 7.19 9.38 4.72
C TYR A 124 6.03 10.32 4.40
N PHE A 125 6.28 11.53 3.88
CA PHE A 125 5.23 12.43 3.36
C PHE A 125 4.39 11.75 2.26
N ASN A 126 5.06 11.13 1.28
CA ASN A 126 4.37 10.40 0.21
C ASN A 126 3.59 9.19 0.76
N SER A 127 4.17 8.43 1.69
CA SER A 127 3.51 7.28 2.33
C SER A 127 2.27 7.68 3.13
N MET A 128 2.32 8.78 3.89
CA MET A 128 1.16 9.31 4.62
C MET A 128 0.03 9.74 3.69
N ARG A 129 0.34 10.33 2.52
CA ARG A 129 -0.67 10.71 1.52
C ARG A 129 -1.32 9.50 0.85
N GLN A 130 -0.56 8.43 0.63
CA GLN A 130 -1.08 7.19 0.04
C GLN A 130 -1.83 6.33 1.06
N ASN A 131 -1.42 6.33 2.32
CA ASN A 131 -1.95 5.49 3.39
C ASN A 131 -1.93 6.25 4.73
N PRO A 132 -2.91 7.14 4.98
CA PRO A 132 -2.88 8.06 6.12
C PRO A 132 -3.03 7.35 7.48
N ASP A 133 -3.76 6.24 7.52
CA ASP A 133 -4.00 5.48 8.75
C ASP A 133 -2.88 4.44 9.03
N ASN A 134 -1.86 4.34 8.17
CA ASN A 134 -0.79 3.32 8.26
C ASN A 134 -1.35 1.89 8.38
N ILE A 135 -2.30 1.56 7.48
CA ILE A 135 -2.86 0.21 7.30
C ILE A 135 -1.78 -0.68 6.70
N ASP A 136 -1.80 -1.99 6.97
CA ASP A 136 -0.90 -2.89 6.28
C ASP A 136 -1.17 -2.91 4.75
N ASN A 137 -0.11 -2.81 3.95
CA ASN A 137 -0.21 -2.70 2.50
C ASN A 137 -0.58 -4.04 1.84
N TYR A 138 -0.27 -5.17 2.48
CA TYR A 138 -0.70 -6.47 2.00
C TYR A 138 -2.19 -6.68 2.28
N GLU A 139 -2.68 -6.30 3.47
CA GLU A 139 -4.12 -6.28 3.78
C GLU A 139 -4.92 -5.39 2.82
N LEU A 140 -4.44 -4.16 2.54
CA LEU A 140 -5.07 -3.28 1.55
C LEU A 140 -5.16 -3.90 0.16
N THR A 141 -4.07 -4.54 -0.30
CA THR A 141 -4.03 -5.17 -1.62
C THR A 141 -4.98 -6.37 -1.68
N ALA A 142 -4.94 -7.26 -0.68
CA ALA A 142 -5.83 -8.41 -0.59
C ALA A 142 -7.31 -8.00 -0.51
N TYR A 143 -7.64 -7.00 0.32
CA TYR A 143 -8.99 -6.44 0.43
C TYR A 143 -9.50 -5.92 -0.93
N CYS A 144 -8.66 -5.18 -1.68
CA CYS A 144 -8.99 -4.69 -3.01
C CYS A 144 -9.26 -5.84 -4.02
N LEU A 145 -8.42 -6.87 -4.02
CA LEU A 145 -8.59 -8.06 -4.87
C LEU A 145 -9.86 -8.85 -4.55
N VAL A 146 -10.20 -9.00 -3.26
CA VAL A 146 -11.44 -9.64 -2.79
C VAL A 146 -12.67 -8.82 -3.16
N LYS A 147 -12.64 -7.49 -2.96
CA LYS A 147 -13.69 -6.55 -3.36
C LYS A 147 -14.01 -6.66 -4.86
N HIS A 148 -12.99 -6.72 -5.70
CA HIS A 148 -13.15 -6.94 -7.15
C HIS A 148 -13.46 -8.39 -7.56
N ARG A 149 -13.48 -9.33 -6.62
CA ARG A 149 -13.79 -10.77 -6.79
C ARG A 149 -12.91 -11.46 -7.82
N VAL A 150 -11.60 -11.15 -7.79
CA VAL A 150 -10.60 -11.81 -8.66
C VAL A 150 -9.78 -12.88 -7.93
N VAL A 151 -9.84 -12.91 -6.60
CA VAL A 151 -9.29 -13.96 -5.72
C VAL A 151 -10.42 -14.60 -4.89
N GLU A 152 -10.13 -15.67 -4.15
CA GLU A 152 -11.10 -16.32 -3.25
C GLU A 152 -11.59 -15.35 -2.14
N PRO A 153 -12.85 -15.44 -1.68
CA PRO A 153 -13.39 -14.52 -0.65
C PRO A 153 -12.66 -14.55 0.71
N SER A 154 -11.87 -15.59 0.98
CA SER A 154 -11.06 -15.72 2.20
C SER A 154 -9.61 -15.25 2.06
N TYR A 155 -9.22 -14.72 0.90
CA TYR A 155 -7.84 -14.30 0.62
C TYR A 155 -7.45 -13.09 1.50
N SER A 156 -6.38 -13.25 2.27
CA SER A 156 -5.92 -12.30 3.29
C SER A 156 -4.62 -11.59 2.91
N GLY A 157 -4.24 -10.56 3.68
CA GLY A 157 -2.91 -9.94 3.55
C GLY A 157 -1.76 -10.94 3.70
N SER A 158 -1.92 -11.96 4.56
CA SER A 158 -0.92 -13.02 4.72
C SER A 158 -0.87 -13.97 3.52
N ASP A 159 -1.99 -14.27 2.85
CA ASP A 159 -1.97 -15.06 1.61
C ASP A 159 -1.21 -14.31 0.50
N TYR A 160 -1.43 -13.00 0.39
CA TYR A 160 -0.70 -12.15 -0.54
C TYR A 160 0.79 -12.03 -0.19
N GLU A 161 1.15 -11.86 1.09
CA GLU A 161 2.54 -11.90 1.54
C GLU A 161 3.22 -13.24 1.20
N ASN A 162 2.53 -14.37 1.40
CA ASN A 162 3.02 -15.71 1.03
C ASN A 162 3.17 -15.87 -0.50
N ASP A 163 2.31 -15.25 -1.31
CA ASP A 163 2.43 -15.21 -2.77
C ASP A 163 3.67 -14.38 -3.22
N LEU A 164 3.93 -13.24 -2.57
CA LEU A 164 5.13 -12.43 -2.79
C LEU A 164 6.41 -13.14 -2.34
N GLU A 165 6.45 -13.71 -1.14
CA GLU A 165 7.59 -14.49 -0.67
C GLU A 165 7.90 -15.65 -1.63
N ARG A 166 6.88 -16.37 -2.09
CA ARG A 166 7.02 -17.48 -3.04
C ARG A 166 7.66 -17.00 -4.34
N TYR A 167 7.17 -15.90 -4.92
CA TYR A 167 7.77 -15.28 -6.10
C TYR A 167 9.26 -14.92 -5.90
N PHE A 168 9.61 -14.26 -4.80
CA PHE A 168 11.00 -13.86 -4.55
C PHE A 168 11.93 -15.06 -4.27
N ARG A 169 11.40 -16.14 -3.67
CA ARG A 169 12.12 -17.38 -3.33
C ARG A 169 12.34 -18.30 -4.53
N GLU A 170 11.31 -18.51 -5.34
CA GLU A 170 11.33 -19.43 -6.50
C GLU A 170 11.92 -18.77 -7.76
N GLY A 171 11.88 -17.43 -7.81
CA GLY A 171 12.85 -16.61 -8.53
C GLY A 171 12.26 -15.69 -9.60
N LYS A 172 12.99 -14.60 -9.85
CA LYS A 172 12.68 -13.52 -10.82
C LYS A 172 12.80 -13.96 -12.29
N LYS A 173 12.27 -15.14 -12.64
CA LYS A 173 12.31 -15.77 -13.97
C LYS A 173 10.93 -16.19 -14.47
N VAL A 174 9.86 -15.96 -13.68
CA VAL A 174 8.48 -16.23 -14.10
C VAL A 174 8.05 -15.14 -15.10
N GLU A 175 7.68 -15.57 -16.31
CA GLU A 175 7.08 -14.70 -17.31
C GLU A 175 5.70 -14.23 -16.80
N GLY A 176 5.52 -12.91 -16.69
CA GLY A 176 4.37 -12.30 -15.97
C GLY A 176 4.69 -11.75 -14.57
N GLY A 177 5.92 -11.93 -14.05
CA GLY A 177 6.38 -11.24 -12.83
C GLY A 177 5.59 -11.63 -11.57
N ILE A 178 5.35 -10.65 -10.68
CA ILE A 178 4.61 -10.87 -9.42
C ILE A 178 3.19 -11.39 -9.70
N VAL A 179 2.52 -10.85 -10.71
CA VAL A 179 1.14 -11.22 -11.09
C VAL A 179 0.98 -12.71 -11.34
N ALA A 180 2.01 -13.36 -11.91
CA ALA A 180 2.00 -14.79 -12.18
C ALA A 180 2.14 -15.69 -10.93
N ALA A 181 2.43 -15.11 -9.75
CA ALA A 181 2.45 -15.84 -8.49
C ALA A 181 1.09 -15.86 -7.77
N LEU A 182 0.20 -14.89 -8.04
CA LEU A 182 -1.10 -14.77 -7.38
C LEU A 182 -2.12 -15.78 -7.91
N THR A 183 -2.89 -16.39 -7.00
CA THR A 183 -3.90 -17.40 -7.37
C THR A 183 -5.27 -16.76 -7.64
N PHE A 184 -5.45 -16.22 -8.85
CA PHE A 184 -6.73 -15.65 -9.27
C PHE A 184 -7.80 -16.71 -9.57
N VAL A 185 -9.02 -16.48 -9.06
CA VAL A 185 -10.24 -17.21 -9.47
C VAL A 185 -10.76 -16.70 -10.81
N ASP A 186 -10.64 -15.38 -11.05
CA ASP A 186 -10.88 -14.75 -12.36
C ASP A 186 -9.53 -14.45 -13.03
N LYS A 187 -9.09 -15.41 -13.85
CA LYS A 187 -7.78 -15.36 -14.51
C LYS A 187 -7.70 -14.38 -15.68
N GLU A 188 -8.84 -13.86 -16.14
CA GLU A 188 -8.91 -12.90 -17.24
C GLU A 188 -8.81 -11.46 -16.70
N ARG A 189 -9.55 -11.16 -15.62
CA ARG A 189 -9.55 -9.83 -14.98
C ARG A 189 -8.48 -9.65 -13.91
N GLY A 190 -8.02 -10.74 -13.28
CA GLY A 190 -7.08 -10.71 -12.15
C GLY A 190 -5.84 -9.84 -12.36
N PRO A 191 -5.08 -10.01 -13.47
CA PRO A 191 -3.92 -9.17 -13.78
C PRO A 191 -4.20 -7.67 -13.83
N GLU A 192 -5.25 -7.24 -14.54
CA GLU A 192 -5.61 -5.83 -14.68
C GLU A 192 -6.09 -5.23 -13.34
N VAL A 193 -6.83 -6.03 -12.57
CA VAL A 193 -7.31 -5.64 -11.25
C VAL A 193 -6.16 -5.54 -10.23
N TYR A 194 -5.14 -6.39 -10.33
CA TYR A 194 -3.95 -6.30 -9.48
C TYR A 194 -3.19 -4.98 -9.70
N GLU A 195 -2.83 -4.66 -10.95
CA GLU A 195 -2.12 -3.40 -11.28
C GLU A 195 -2.94 -2.15 -10.88
N ARG A 196 -4.27 -2.25 -10.95
CA ARG A 196 -5.19 -1.23 -10.43
C ARG A 196 -5.07 -1.12 -8.90
N CYS A 197 -5.21 -2.23 -8.18
CA CYS A 197 -5.14 -2.26 -6.71
C CYS A 197 -3.80 -1.75 -6.14
N THR A 198 -2.68 -2.04 -6.80
CA THR A 198 -1.35 -1.55 -6.37
C THR A 198 -1.08 -0.08 -6.74
N SER A 199 -1.88 0.51 -7.63
CA SER A 199 -1.81 1.93 -8.01
C SER A 199 -2.71 2.86 -7.17
N MET A 200 -3.65 2.31 -6.42
CA MET A 200 -4.64 3.07 -5.64
C MET A 200 -4.14 3.44 -4.24
N THR A 201 -4.59 4.58 -3.73
CA THR A 201 -4.38 4.96 -2.33
C THR A 201 -5.33 4.19 -1.39
N ALA A 202 -4.97 4.08 -0.11
CA ALA A 202 -5.79 3.42 0.90
C ALA A 202 -7.23 4.00 0.98
N PRO A 203 -7.46 5.34 0.95
CA PRO A 203 -8.82 5.89 0.93
C PRO A 203 -9.63 5.48 -0.31
N GLU A 204 -8.99 5.34 -1.48
CA GLU A 204 -9.66 4.87 -2.70
C GLU A 204 -10.01 3.37 -2.62
N ILE A 205 -9.13 2.55 -2.04
CA ILE A 205 -9.37 1.12 -1.79
C ILE A 205 -10.53 0.93 -0.80
N LEU A 206 -10.52 1.68 0.31
CA LEU A 206 -11.57 1.63 1.34
C LEU A 206 -12.94 2.11 0.81
N ALA A 207 -12.94 2.99 -0.20
CA ALA A 207 -14.15 3.49 -0.86
C ALA A 207 -14.72 2.55 -1.95
N LEU A 208 -14.12 1.38 -2.20
CA LEU A 208 -14.64 0.40 -3.17
C LEU A 208 -16.03 -0.14 -2.77
N PRO A 209 -16.96 -0.35 -3.73
CA PRO A 209 -18.32 -0.85 -3.49
C PRO A 209 -18.34 -2.28 -2.94
#